data_AF-A0A800K4D1-F1
#
_entry.id   AF-A0A800K4D1-F1
#
_cell.length_a   1.000
_cell.length_b   1.000
_cell.length_c   1.000
_cell.angle_alpha   90.00
_cell.angle_beta   90.00
_cell.angle_gamma   90.00
#
_symmetry.space_group_name_H-M   'P 1'
#
loop_
_entity.id
_entity.type
_entity.pdbx_description
1 polymer ?
#
loop_
_entity_poly.entity_id
_entity_poly.type
_entity_poly.pdbx_seq_one_letter_code
_entity_poly.pdbx_strand_id
1 'polypeptide(L)' 'TFVAPDAPGAAYVNGETRVVGIVVAGEPLAIPMSRLWWHEIVNLRRGSQDVAITYCPLTSRDR' A
#
# COMPACT_ATOMS: atom_id res chain seq x y z
N THR A 1 7.40 7.38 0.52
CA THR A 1 8.41 6.63 1.29
C THR A 1 7.71 5.67 2.23
N PHE A 2 8.34 4.53 2.55
CA PHE A 2 7.83 3.61 3.56
C PHE A 2 8.06 4.18 4.96
N VAL A 3 7.11 3.94 5.85
CA VAL A 3 7.15 4.44 7.22
C VAL A 3 6.71 3.33 8.17
N ALA A 4 7.22 3.39 9.40
CA ALA A 4 6.73 2.53 10.47
C ALA A 4 5.26 2.87 10.83
N PRO A 5 4.48 1.94 11.40
CA PRO A 5 3.07 2.15 11.72
C PRO A 5 2.80 3.32 12.67
N ASP A 6 3.77 3.66 13.52
CA ASP A 6 3.70 4.73 14.52
C ASP A 6 4.30 6.06 14.04
N ALA A 7 4.82 6.11 12.81
CA ALA A 7 5.40 7.33 12.27
C ALA A 7 4.32 8.42 12.08
N PRO A 8 4.63 9.72 12.30
CA PRO A 8 3.67 10.80 12.10
C PRO A 8 3.05 10.82 10.69
N GLY A 9 3.81 10.42 9.67
CA GLY A 9 3.34 10.30 8.29
C GLY A 9 2.36 9.15 8.04
N ALA A 10 2.10 8.29 9.03
CA ALA A 10 1.13 7.19 9.00
C ALA A 10 -0.15 7.51 9.80
N ALA A 11 -0.32 8.72 10.33
CA ALA A 11 -1.47 9.06 11.19
C ALA A 11 -2.86 8.90 10.54
N TYR A 12 -2.93 8.75 9.21
CA TYR A 12 -4.17 8.52 8.46
C TYR A 12 -4.55 7.03 8.35
N VAL A 13 -3.73 6.12 8.87
CA VAL A 13 -4.03 4.68 8.92
C VAL A 13 -4.23 4.23 10.37
N ASN A 14 -5.05 3.20 10.56
CA ASN A 14 -5.37 2.58 11.84
C ASN A 14 -5.48 1.05 11.70
N GLY A 15 -5.77 0.35 12.80
CA GLY A 15 -5.85 -1.12 12.81
C GLY A 15 -6.96 -1.73 11.93
N GLU A 16 -7.95 -0.94 11.52
CA GLU A 16 -9.05 -1.38 10.65
C GLU A 16 -8.85 -0.96 9.19
N THR A 17 -7.78 -0.22 8.90
CA THR A 17 -7.50 0.29 7.57
C THR A 17 -7.26 -0.87 6.61
N ARG A 18 -8.05 -0.92 5.54
CA ARG A 18 -7.84 -1.90 4.48
C ARG A 18 -6.55 -1.63 3.73
N VAL A 19 -5.78 -2.68 3.52
CA VAL A 19 -4.49 -2.63 2.84
C VAL A 19 -4.38 -3.78 1.85
N VAL A 20 -3.61 -3.55 0.79
CA VAL A 20 -2.98 -4.63 0.04
C VAL A 20 -1.74 -5.06 0.81
N GLY A 21 -1.76 -6.28 1.34
CA GLY A 21 -0.62 -6.90 2.00
C GLY A 21 0.25 -7.67 1.00
N ILE A 22 1.54 -7.39 0.96
CA ILE A 22 2.51 -8.11 0.14
C ILE A 22 3.79 -8.39 0.90
N VAL A 23 4.57 -9.37 0.45
CA VAL A 23 5.93 -9.62 0.92
C VAL A 23 6.89 -9.40 -0.23
N VAL A 24 7.84 -8.48 -0.08
CA VAL A 24 8.84 -8.14 -1.11
C VAL A 24 10.21 -8.21 -0.46
N ALA A 25 11.13 -8.99 -1.06
CA ALA A 25 12.46 -9.26 -0.50
C ALA A 25 12.43 -9.72 0.99
N GLY A 26 11.41 -10.48 1.38
CA GLY A 26 11.23 -10.98 2.76
C GLY A 26 10.63 -9.97 3.75
N GLU A 27 10.37 -8.73 3.33
CA GLU A 27 9.76 -7.69 4.17
C GLU A 27 8.25 -7.61 3.91
N PRO A 28 7.39 -7.75 4.94
CA PRO A 28 5.96 -7.52 4.79
C PRO A 28 5.68 -6.02 4.66
N LEU A 29 4.87 -5.66 3.65
CA LEU A 29 4.47 -4.28 3.36
C LEU A 29 2.95 -4.19 3.32
N ALA A 30 2.42 -3.09 3.82
CA ALA A 30 1.01 -2.76 3.80
C ALA A 30 0.80 -1.49 2.96
N ILE A 31 0.04 -1.60 1.87
CA ILE A 31 -0.29 -0.47 1.00
C ILE A 31 -1.76 -0.09 1.22
N PRO A 32 -2.04 1.07 1.84
CA PRO A 32 -3.41 1.50 2.10
C PRO A 32 -4.23 1.59 0.83
N MET A 33 -5.44 1.05 0.87
CA MET A 33 -6.40 1.12 -0.24
C MET A 33 -6.67 2.57 -0.66
N SER A 34 -6.68 3.50 0.30
CA SER A 34 -6.83 4.93 0.03
C SER A 34 -5.80 5.47 -0.96
N ARG A 35 -4.53 5.00 -0.93
CA ARG A 35 -3.52 5.38 -1.93
C ARG A 35 -3.84 4.84 -3.32
N LEU A 36 -4.35 3.61 -3.39
CA LEU A 36 -4.70 2.94 -4.64
C LEU A 36 -6.02 3.45 -5.25
N TRP A 37 -6.92 4.03 -4.46
CA TRP A 37 -8.11 4.71 -5.01
C TRP A 37 -7.77 5.99 -5.76
N TRP A 38 -6.85 6.79 -5.23
CA TRP A 38 -6.50 8.08 -5.84
C TRP A 38 -5.48 7.95 -6.97
N HIS A 39 -4.54 7.02 -6.83
CA HIS A 39 -3.41 6.94 -7.75
C HIS A 39 -3.37 5.67 -8.59
N GLU A 40 -4.30 4.74 -8.40
CA GLU A 40 -4.52 3.45 -9.12
C GLU A 40 -3.30 2.53 -9.26
N ILE A 41 -2.10 3.03 -9.03
CA ILE A 41 -0.81 2.40 -9.23
C ILE A 41 0.13 2.90 -8.13
N VAL A 42 0.79 1.96 -7.45
CA VAL A 42 1.92 2.24 -6.56
C VAL A 42 3.14 1.52 -7.10
N ASN A 43 4.14 2.30 -7.52
CA ASN A 43 5.47 1.78 -7.83
C ASN A 43 6.34 1.86 -6.59
N LEU A 44 7.01 0.77 -6.27
CA LEU A 44 7.93 0.70 -5.15
C LEU A 44 9.18 -0.12 -5.51
N ARG A 45 10.25 0.18 -4.79
CA ARG A 45 11.48 -0.60 -4.83
C ARG A 45 11.80 -1.10 -3.44
N ARG A 46 12.19 -2.37 -3.33
CA ARG A 46 12.72 -2.94 -2.08
C ARG A 46 13.90 -3.85 -2.40
N GLY A 47 15.07 -3.47 -1.90
CA GLY A 47 16.33 -4.10 -2.31
C GLY A 47 16.53 -4.00 -3.83
N SER A 48 16.75 -5.13 -4.49
CA SER A 48 16.90 -5.23 -5.94
C SER A 48 15.56 -5.39 -6.69
N GLN A 49 14.43 -5.55 -5.99
CA GLN A 49 13.14 -5.81 -6.61
C GLN A 49 12.36 -4.52 -6.86
N ASP A 50 11.94 -4.33 -8.11
CA ASP A 50 10.95 -3.33 -8.50
C ASP A 50 9.58 -3.98 -8.57
N VAL A 51 8.58 -3.34 -7.95
CA VAL A 51 7.21 -3.85 -7.89
C VAL A 51 6.25 -2.73 -8.24
N ALA A 52 5.34 -3.02 -9.16
CA ALA A 52 4.19 -2.19 -9.47
C ALA A 52 2.93 -2.89 -8.96
N ILE A 53 2.18 -2.20 -8.10
CA ILE A 53 0.87 -2.66 -7.61
C ILE A 53 -0.17 -1.82 -8.33
N THR A 54 -1.05 -2.45 -9.08
CA THR A 54 -2.13 -1.78 -9.81
C THR A 54 -3.47 -2.19 -9.23
N TYR A 55 -4.40 -1.24 -9.21
CA TYR A 55 -5.73 -1.44 -8.65
C TYR A 55 -6.73 -0.58 -9.42
N CYS A 56 -7.76 -1.22 -9.96
CA CYS A 56 -8.87 -0.52 -10.61
C CYS A 56 -10.00 -0.28 -9.61
N PRO A 57 -10.28 0.97 -9.21
CA PRO A 57 -11.34 1.29 -8.25
C PRO A 57 -12.75 1.04 -8.81
N LEU A 58 -12.89 0.94 -10.13
CA LEU A 58 -14.18 0.75 -10.79
C LEU A 58 -14.66 -0.70 -10.81
N THR A 59 -13.77 -1.67 -10.59
CA THR A 59 -14.12 -3.11 -10.58
C THR A 59 -14.22 -3.68 -9.17
N SER A 60 -13.83 -2.91 -8.16
CA SER A 60 -13.88 -3.33 -6.78
C SER A 60 -15.25 -3.15 -6.16
N ARG A 61 -15.69 -4.14 -5.38
CA ARG A 61 -16.91 -4.06 -4.56
C ARG A 61 -16.75 -3.23 -3.28
N ASP A 62 -15.60 -2.58 -3.09
CA ASP A 62 -15.21 -1.93 -1.83
C ASP A 62 -15.63 -0.45 -1.78
N ARG A 63 -16.75 -0.10 -2.42
CA ARG A 63 -17.43 1.20 -2.29
C ARG A 63 -18.65 1.08 -1.39
#